data_AF-A0A940UMB6-F1
#
_entry.id   AF-A0A940UMB6-F1
#
_cell.length_a   1.000
_cell.length_b   1.000
_cell.length_c   1.000
_cell.angle_alpha   90.00
_cell.angle_beta   90.00
_cell.angle_gamma   90.00
#
_symmetry.space_group_name_H-M   'P 1'
#
loop_
_entity.id
_entity.type
_entity.pdbx_description
1 polymer ?
#
loop_
_entity_poly.entity_id
_entity_poly.type
_entity_poly.pdbx_seq_one_letter_code
_entity_poly.pdbx_strand_id
1 'polypeptide(L)'
;MEIPLLTPASFQNAGTLTPLGRDIPPHGETVFEALVALYRGAVSLLPDAPYVLLRDMRAMSEARAAILAVREVSALPVFAHFSCCEDGRTDTGSDILAALIVMEGMGAAAFGISCPSAARDALLERLSPYTNIPLFYLAGDSDEPYWFQIVPIPHDPDVIPCASEREARFITPDVDVGETLECTPDLLEDILRAEEEQPAGALKITIQEQDDVDVFAEHQYAIQDALCLHSDVSELLELALRAYQGRAFYDGTGDLDSSVLSRLSRSYGLIVL
;
A
#
# COMPACT_ATOMS: atom_id res chain seq x y z
N MET A 1 17.14 -10.66 5.31
CA MET A 1 18.00 -9.64 4.68
C MET A 1 18.06 -8.51 5.68
N GLU A 2 19.20 -8.31 6.35
CA GLU A 2 19.33 -7.20 7.30
C GLU A 2 19.24 -5.89 6.51
N ILE A 3 18.27 -5.05 6.86
CA ILE A 3 18.21 -3.67 6.38
C ILE A 3 19.49 -3.01 6.91
N PRO A 4 20.39 -2.48 6.05
CA PRO A 4 21.60 -1.84 6.55
C PRO A 4 21.19 -0.73 7.51
N LEU A 5 21.75 -0.76 8.72
CA LEU A 5 21.55 0.28 9.74
C LEU A 5 22.04 1.62 9.16
N LEU A 6 21.12 2.40 8.60
CA LEU A 6 21.39 3.74 8.10
C LEU A 6 21.78 4.61 9.31
N THR A 7 23.02 5.09 9.35
CA THR A 7 23.48 5.98 10.41
C THR A 7 22.91 7.39 10.21
N PRO A 8 22.74 8.22 11.26
CA PRO A 8 22.21 9.58 11.14
C PRO A 8 22.92 10.47 10.11
N ALA A 9 24.23 10.28 9.90
CA ALA A 9 25.03 11.03 8.92
C ALA A 9 24.77 10.61 7.45
N SER A 10 24.13 9.46 7.22
CA SER A 10 23.77 8.93 5.90
C SER A 10 22.43 9.47 5.36
N PHE A 11 21.73 10.34 6.12
CA PHE A 11 20.43 10.90 5.71
C PHE A 11 20.52 12.26 5.01
N GLN A 12 21.73 12.70 4.64
CA GLN A 12 21.93 13.88 3.81
C GLN A 12 21.98 13.43 2.34
N ASN A 13 21.12 14.01 1.49
CA ASN A 13 20.98 13.73 0.05
C ASN A 13 20.13 12.49 -0.32
N ALA A 14 18.82 12.56 -0.11
CA ALA A 14 17.88 11.59 -0.67
C ALA A 14 17.75 11.73 -2.20
N GLY A 15 17.46 10.63 -2.88
CA GLY A 15 16.84 10.69 -4.20
C GLY A 15 15.35 10.97 -4.03
N THR A 16 14.91 12.20 -4.27
CA THR A 16 13.53 12.61 -3.96
C THR A 16 12.61 12.46 -5.17
N LEU A 17 11.49 11.76 -4.96
CA LEU A 17 10.36 11.70 -5.87
C LEU A 17 9.15 12.34 -5.20
N THR A 18 8.36 13.11 -5.95
CA THR A 18 7.17 13.81 -5.47
C THR A 18 5.95 13.37 -6.28
N PRO A 19 4.72 13.61 -5.78
CA PRO A 19 3.50 13.43 -6.56
C PRO A 19 3.59 14.06 -7.95
N LEU A 20 3.12 13.33 -8.94
CA LEU A 20 2.89 13.80 -10.31
C LEU A 20 1.51 14.46 -10.43
N GLY A 21 0.64 14.30 -9.44
CA GLY A 21 -0.72 14.86 -9.45
C GLY A 21 -1.60 14.20 -10.50
N ARG A 22 -1.41 12.88 -10.72
CA ARG A 22 -2.15 12.09 -11.70
C ARG A 22 -2.98 11.05 -10.99
N ASP A 23 -4.29 11.18 -11.16
CA ASP A 23 -5.24 10.19 -10.67
C ASP A 23 -5.41 9.03 -11.65
N ILE A 24 -5.73 7.87 -11.08
CA ILE A 24 -6.11 6.67 -11.82
C ILE A 24 -7.64 6.54 -11.87
N PRO A 25 -8.20 5.74 -12.79
CA PRO A 25 -9.63 5.45 -12.78
C PRO A 25 -10.14 4.99 -11.40
N PRO A 26 -11.37 5.36 -11.01
CA PRO A 26 -12.35 6.16 -11.76
C PRO A 26 -12.14 7.69 -11.66
N HIS A 27 -11.19 8.15 -10.84
CA HIS A 27 -11.00 9.57 -10.53
C HIS A 27 -10.16 10.32 -11.58
N GLY A 28 -9.43 9.60 -12.43
CA GLY A 28 -8.63 10.15 -13.52
C GLY A 28 -8.51 9.20 -14.70
N GLU A 29 -7.70 9.60 -15.69
CA GLU A 29 -7.53 8.86 -16.96
C GLU A 29 -6.17 8.15 -17.05
N THR A 30 -5.28 8.33 -16.05
CA THR A 30 -3.94 7.71 -16.10
C THR A 30 -4.06 6.27 -15.63
N VAL A 31 -3.83 5.30 -16.52
CA VAL A 31 -3.75 3.90 -16.09
C VAL A 31 -2.52 3.68 -15.19
N PHE A 32 -2.63 2.77 -14.22
CA PHE A 32 -1.58 2.54 -13.22
C PHE A 32 -0.20 2.24 -13.85
N GLU A 33 -0.14 1.46 -14.93
CA GLU A 33 1.12 1.19 -15.63
C GLU A 33 1.79 2.42 -16.24
N ALA A 34 1.00 3.38 -16.72
CA ALA A 34 1.54 4.65 -17.21
C ALA A 34 2.14 5.45 -16.04
N LEU A 35 1.52 5.39 -14.86
CA LEU A 35 2.03 6.04 -13.64
C LEU A 35 3.36 5.41 -13.20
N VAL A 36 3.46 4.07 -13.18
CA VAL A 36 4.72 3.36 -12.91
C VAL A 36 5.80 3.76 -13.92
N ALA A 37 5.46 3.82 -15.22
CA ALA A 37 6.41 4.20 -16.25
C ALA A 37 6.94 5.64 -16.10
N LEU A 38 6.11 6.58 -15.66
CA LEU A 38 6.54 7.95 -15.37
C LEU A 38 7.51 7.99 -14.19
N TYR A 39 7.18 7.31 -13.09
CA TYR A 39 8.09 7.22 -11.95
C TYR A 39 9.39 6.50 -12.31
N ARG A 40 9.36 5.47 -13.16
CA ARG A 40 10.57 4.78 -13.66
C ARG A 40 11.52 5.74 -14.39
N GLY A 41 10.95 6.62 -15.21
CA GLY A 41 11.69 7.69 -15.86
C GLY A 41 12.31 8.65 -14.84
N ALA A 42 11.56 9.03 -13.80
CA ALA A 42 12.05 9.90 -12.74
C ALA A 42 13.16 9.25 -11.89
N VAL A 43 13.03 7.97 -11.53
CA VAL A 43 14.06 7.20 -10.79
C VAL A 43 15.40 7.21 -11.53
N SER A 44 15.36 7.10 -12.86
CA SER A 44 16.58 7.09 -13.70
C SER A 44 17.33 8.42 -13.72
N LEU A 45 16.73 9.50 -13.20
CA LEU A 45 17.30 10.84 -13.13
C LEU A 45 17.73 11.22 -11.70
N LEU A 46 17.51 10.35 -10.73
CA LEU A 46 17.88 10.62 -9.34
C LEU A 46 19.41 10.76 -9.19
N PRO A 47 19.88 11.63 -8.28
CA PRO A 47 21.29 11.70 -7.94
C PRO A 47 21.74 10.40 -7.26
N ASP A 48 23.06 10.20 -7.17
CA ASP A 48 23.62 9.15 -6.32
C ASP A 48 23.23 9.43 -4.86
N ALA A 49 22.42 8.54 -4.30
CA ALA A 49 21.78 8.70 -3.01
C ALA A 49 21.68 7.37 -2.27
N PRO A 50 21.74 7.37 -0.94
CA PRO A 50 21.67 6.13 -0.15
C PRO A 50 20.26 5.54 -0.06
N TYR A 51 19.22 6.32 -0.36
CA TYR A 51 17.81 5.92 -0.34
C TYR A 51 16.98 6.83 -1.25
N VAL A 52 15.78 6.36 -1.59
CA VAL A 52 14.77 7.14 -2.29
C VAL A 52 13.71 7.63 -1.31
N LEU A 53 13.44 8.93 -1.28
CA LEU A 53 12.35 9.51 -0.51
C LEU A 53 11.15 9.75 -1.43
N LEU A 54 10.02 9.11 -1.16
CA LEU A 54 8.74 9.47 -1.75
C LEU A 54 8.15 10.59 -0.90
N ARG A 55 8.39 11.83 -1.29
CA ARG A 55 8.07 13.03 -0.52
C ARG A 55 6.65 13.49 -0.80
N ASP A 56 5.95 13.86 0.26
CA ASP A 56 4.61 14.44 0.23
C ASP A 56 3.59 13.66 -0.62
N MET A 57 3.64 12.33 -0.57
CA MET A 57 2.64 11.50 -1.25
C MET A 57 1.24 11.78 -0.69
N ARG A 58 0.25 11.80 -1.59
CA ARG A 58 -1.15 12.10 -1.24
C ARG A 58 -2.11 10.97 -1.59
N ALA A 59 -1.81 10.26 -2.68
CA ALA A 59 -2.60 9.13 -3.16
C ALA A 59 -1.81 7.83 -3.02
N MET A 60 -2.51 6.77 -2.63
CA MET A 60 -1.96 5.40 -2.58
C MET A 60 -1.40 4.99 -3.94
N SER A 61 -2.15 5.23 -5.02
CA SER A 61 -1.76 4.87 -6.38
C SER A 61 -0.40 5.42 -6.79
N GLU A 62 -0.14 6.69 -6.52
CA GLU A 62 1.16 7.31 -6.81
C GLU A 62 2.29 6.70 -5.97
N ALA A 63 2.07 6.46 -4.68
CA ALA A 63 3.11 5.93 -3.79
C ALA A 63 3.45 4.47 -4.15
N ARG A 64 2.43 3.65 -4.41
CA ARG A 64 2.59 2.27 -4.86
C ARG A 64 3.32 2.21 -6.21
N ALA A 65 2.92 3.05 -7.17
CA ALA A 65 3.57 3.12 -8.48
C ALA A 65 5.04 3.55 -8.36
N ALA A 66 5.35 4.49 -7.48
CA ALA A 66 6.72 4.93 -7.24
C ALA A 66 7.57 3.83 -6.59
N ILE A 67 7.06 3.08 -5.60
CA ILE A 67 7.78 1.94 -5.00
C ILE A 67 8.11 0.88 -6.07
N LEU A 68 7.12 0.52 -6.91
CA LEU A 68 7.33 -0.44 -8.00
C LEU A 68 8.40 0.07 -8.98
N ALA A 69 8.31 1.32 -9.40
CA ALA A 69 9.30 1.94 -10.28
C ALA A 69 10.72 1.94 -9.68
N VAL A 70 10.86 2.26 -8.39
CA VAL A 70 12.17 2.25 -7.71
C VAL A 70 12.76 0.85 -7.72
N ARG A 71 11.94 -0.18 -7.46
CA ARG A 71 12.36 -1.59 -7.43
C ARG A 71 12.73 -2.16 -8.79
N GLU A 72 12.10 -1.66 -9.85
CA GLU A 72 12.43 -2.08 -11.23
C GLU A 72 13.79 -1.53 -11.69
N VAL A 73 14.23 -0.39 -11.15
CA VAL A 73 15.43 0.33 -11.62
C VAL A 73 16.59 0.25 -10.62
N SER A 74 16.32 0.08 -9.33
CA SER A 74 17.31 0.16 -8.26
C SER A 74 17.00 -0.82 -7.11
N ALA A 75 17.99 -1.04 -6.26
CA ALA A 75 17.83 -1.77 -4.99
C ALA A 75 17.87 -0.84 -3.77
N LEU A 76 17.70 0.47 -3.98
CA LEU A 76 17.76 1.45 -2.90
C LEU A 76 16.55 1.29 -1.96
N PRO A 77 16.75 1.45 -0.64
CA PRO A 77 15.64 1.48 0.30
C PRO A 77 14.73 2.68 -0.01
N VAL A 78 13.41 2.46 0.11
CA VAL A 78 12.40 3.50 -0.11
C VAL A 78 11.88 3.99 1.23
N PHE A 79 11.90 5.30 1.44
CA PHE A 79 11.23 5.98 2.55
C PHE A 79 9.94 6.57 2.01
N ALA A 80 8.80 6.06 2.46
CA ALA A 80 7.51 6.57 2.06
C ALA A 80 7.10 7.70 3.02
N HIS A 81 6.74 8.86 2.47
CA HIS A 81 6.28 9.98 3.27
C HIS A 81 4.97 10.55 2.71
N PHE A 82 3.97 10.69 3.56
CA PHE A 82 2.64 11.15 3.18
C PHE A 82 2.28 12.49 3.84
N SER A 83 1.55 13.34 3.11
CA SER A 83 0.93 14.54 3.67
C SER A 83 -0.49 14.24 4.13
N CYS A 84 -0.84 14.60 5.36
CA CYS A 84 -2.17 14.39 5.93
C CYS A 84 -2.66 15.57 6.80
N CYS A 85 -3.97 15.69 6.96
CA CYS A 85 -4.57 16.66 7.87
C CYS A 85 -4.57 16.15 9.33
N GLU A 86 -5.11 16.96 10.26
CA GLU A 86 -5.03 16.74 11.70
C GLU A 86 -5.74 15.45 12.18
N ASP A 87 -6.72 14.98 11.41
CA ASP A 87 -7.42 13.71 11.66
C ASP A 87 -6.65 12.48 11.14
N GLY A 88 -5.49 12.68 10.51
CA GLY A 88 -4.66 11.61 9.97
C GLY A 88 -5.14 11.07 8.63
N ARG A 89 -5.88 11.86 7.84
CA ARG A 89 -6.26 11.49 6.47
C ARG A 89 -5.48 12.28 5.42
N THR A 90 -5.19 11.64 4.29
CA THR A 90 -4.66 12.34 3.11
C THR A 90 -5.74 13.22 2.48
N ASP A 91 -5.35 14.12 1.58
CA ASP A 91 -6.32 14.96 0.85
C ASP A 91 -7.24 14.14 -0.08
N THR A 92 -6.82 12.92 -0.46
CA THR A 92 -7.68 11.98 -1.20
C THR A 92 -8.61 11.19 -0.26
N GLY A 93 -8.43 11.29 1.06
CA GLY A 93 -9.27 10.69 2.10
C GLY A 93 -8.80 9.33 2.63
N SER A 94 -7.59 8.89 2.28
CA SER A 94 -7.00 7.65 2.82
C SER A 94 -6.51 7.86 4.25
N ASP A 95 -6.80 6.93 5.16
CA ASP A 95 -6.22 6.93 6.50
C ASP A 95 -4.71 6.64 6.46
N ILE A 96 -3.93 7.36 7.27
CA ILE A 96 -2.47 7.24 7.27
C ILE A 96 -1.98 5.89 7.82
N LEU A 97 -2.78 5.18 8.61
CA LEU A 97 -2.48 3.80 9.02
C LEU A 97 -2.68 2.82 7.87
N ALA A 98 -3.70 3.03 7.02
CA ALA A 98 -3.84 2.26 5.79
C ALA A 98 -2.59 2.46 4.91
N ALA A 99 -2.16 3.71 4.73
CA ALA A 99 -0.93 4.04 3.98
C ALA A 99 0.30 3.33 4.55
N LEU A 100 0.50 3.37 5.86
CA LEU A 100 1.58 2.65 6.54
C LEU A 100 1.54 1.15 6.22
N ILE A 101 0.39 0.49 6.39
CA ILE A 101 0.22 -0.95 6.18
C ILE A 101 0.55 -1.35 4.74
N VAL A 102 0.09 -0.57 3.75
CA VAL A 102 0.36 -0.82 2.34
C VAL A 102 1.84 -0.61 2.03
N MET A 103 2.43 0.52 2.45
CA MET A 103 3.82 0.85 2.16
C MET A 103 4.79 -0.14 2.81
N GLU A 104 4.58 -0.51 4.08
CA GLU A 104 5.38 -1.53 4.77
C GLU A 104 5.22 -2.90 4.12
N GLY A 105 3.99 -3.29 3.74
CA GLY A 105 3.74 -4.51 2.98
C GLY A 105 4.49 -4.55 1.66
N MET A 106 4.55 -3.42 0.97
CA MET A 106 5.35 -3.22 -0.24
C MET A 106 6.83 -2.94 0.06
N GLY A 107 7.30 -3.21 1.28
CA GLY A 107 8.70 -3.19 1.68
C GLY A 107 9.36 -1.80 1.69
N ALA A 108 8.61 -0.75 1.99
CA ALA A 108 9.20 0.51 2.43
C ALA A 108 10.10 0.28 3.65
N ALA A 109 11.23 0.97 3.70
CA ALA A 109 12.22 0.83 4.77
C ALA A 109 11.97 1.79 5.94
N ALA A 110 11.19 2.86 5.72
CA ALA A 110 10.70 3.77 6.74
C ALA A 110 9.41 4.43 6.25
N PHE A 111 8.59 4.89 7.18
CA PHE A 111 7.34 5.58 6.88
C PHE A 111 7.26 6.89 7.64
N GLY A 112 6.83 7.96 6.97
CA GLY A 112 6.75 9.27 7.60
C GLY A 112 5.53 10.06 7.20
N ILE A 113 5.27 11.10 7.99
CA ILE A 113 4.11 11.98 7.80
C ILE A 113 4.50 13.45 7.86
N SER A 114 3.80 14.26 7.09
CA SER A 114 3.70 15.71 7.29
C SER A 114 2.26 16.05 7.64
N CYS A 115 2.10 16.70 8.78
CA CYS A 115 0.81 17.14 9.30
C CYS A 115 0.99 18.40 10.16
N PRO A 116 -0.09 19.11 10.50
CA PRO A 116 -0.02 20.22 11.45
C PRO A 116 0.64 19.78 12.76
N SER A 117 1.53 20.63 13.29
CA SER A 117 2.41 20.27 14.41
C SER A 117 1.67 19.83 15.66
N ALA A 118 0.42 20.29 15.87
CA ALA A 118 -0.39 19.94 17.04
C ALA A 118 -0.90 18.48 17.03
N ALA A 119 -1.04 17.87 15.84
CA ALA A 119 -1.54 16.50 15.68
C ALA A 119 -0.44 15.44 15.55
N ARG A 120 0.81 15.87 15.28
CA ARG A 120 1.91 15.00 14.87
C ARG A 120 2.22 13.86 15.83
N ASP A 121 2.47 14.19 17.10
CA ASP A 121 2.90 13.19 18.08
C ASP A 121 1.79 12.15 18.31
N ALA A 122 0.54 12.61 18.43
CA ALA A 122 -0.62 11.71 18.58
C ALA A 122 -0.82 10.78 17.37
N LEU A 123 -0.59 11.28 16.15
CA LEU A 123 -0.66 10.44 14.94
C LEU A 123 0.48 9.41 14.90
N LEU A 124 1.71 9.80 15.21
CA LEU A 124 2.85 8.87 15.25
C LEU A 124 2.70 7.82 16.35
N GLU A 125 2.18 8.20 17.52
CA GLU A 125 1.82 7.27 18.60
C GLU A 125 0.70 6.30 18.19
N ARG A 126 -0.27 6.76 17.38
CA ARG A 126 -1.32 5.89 16.82
C ARG A 126 -0.76 4.85 15.86
N LEU A 127 0.26 5.21 15.08
CA LEU A 127 0.88 4.33 14.08
C LEU A 127 1.86 3.32 14.70
N SER A 128 2.55 3.70 15.76
CA SER A 128 3.64 2.90 16.33
C SER A 128 3.31 1.44 16.71
N PRO A 129 2.09 1.08 17.16
CA PRO A 129 1.75 -0.30 17.50
C PRO A 129 1.53 -1.23 16.29
N TYR A 130 1.55 -0.70 15.06
CA TYR A 130 1.17 -1.43 13.85
C TYR A 130 2.29 -1.53 12.82
N THR A 131 3.54 -1.21 13.20
CA THR A 131 4.65 -1.18 12.26
C THR A 131 5.95 -1.72 12.84
N ASN A 132 6.74 -2.35 11.97
CA ASN A 132 8.09 -2.80 12.29
C ASN A 132 9.16 -1.90 11.67
N ILE A 133 8.77 -0.88 10.91
CA ILE A 133 9.70 0.05 10.26
C ILE A 133 9.76 1.39 11.03
N PRO A 134 10.90 2.10 10.99
CA PRO A 134 11.04 3.39 11.65
C PRO A 134 10.00 4.40 11.15
N LEU A 135 9.45 5.16 12.09
CA LEU A 135 8.56 6.28 11.83
C LEU A 135 9.34 7.60 11.83
N PHE A 136 8.99 8.53 10.94
CA PHE A 136 9.60 9.85 10.89
C PHE A 136 8.63 10.97 10.49
N TYR A 137 9.09 12.21 10.61
CA TYR A 137 8.44 13.37 9.99
C TYR A 137 9.49 14.29 9.35
N LEU A 138 9.05 15.15 8.44
CA LEU A 138 9.88 16.18 7.83
C LEU A 138 9.54 17.56 8.40
N ALA A 139 10.54 18.43 8.55
CA ALA A 139 10.37 19.79 9.04
C ALA A 139 10.56 20.81 7.92
N GLY A 140 9.48 21.52 7.57
CA GLY A 140 9.49 22.54 6.51
C GLY A 140 9.88 21.94 5.16
N ASP A 141 10.85 22.57 4.49
CA ASP A 141 11.30 22.16 3.15
C ASP A 141 12.49 21.18 3.18
N SER A 142 12.93 20.74 4.37
CA SER A 142 14.04 19.79 4.49
C SER A 142 13.60 18.36 4.16
N ASP A 143 14.45 17.61 3.47
CA ASP A 143 14.31 16.17 3.23
C ASP A 143 14.97 15.32 4.34
N GLU A 144 15.48 15.97 5.39
CA GLU A 144 16.08 15.30 6.55
C GLU A 144 15.00 14.73 7.49
N PRO A 145 14.98 13.41 7.74
CA PRO A 145 13.98 12.76 8.57
C PRO A 145 14.24 13.00 10.07
N TYR A 146 13.20 13.45 10.77
CA TYR A 146 13.15 13.47 12.22
C TYR A 146 12.51 12.17 12.72
N TRP A 147 13.34 11.30 13.29
CA TRP A 147 12.92 9.97 13.75
C TRP A 147 12.04 10.05 15.00
N PHE A 148 10.87 9.44 14.91
CA PHE A 148 10.00 9.21 16.05
C PHE A 148 10.53 8.04 16.87
N GLN A 149 10.64 8.23 18.19
CA GLN A 149 11.08 7.17 19.08
C GLN A 149 9.95 6.18 19.33
N ILE A 150 9.93 5.10 18.55
CA ILE A 150 9.02 3.98 18.77
C ILE A 150 9.45 3.26 20.06
N VAL A 151 8.52 3.14 20.99
CA VAL A 151 8.64 2.15 22.07
C VAL A 151 8.19 0.82 21.50
N PRO A 152 9.03 -0.23 21.45
CA PRO A 152 8.64 -1.51 20.89
C PRO A 152 7.43 -2.07 21.63
N ILE A 153 6.31 -2.21 20.93
CA ILE A 153 5.10 -2.84 21.44
C ILE A 153 5.05 -4.24 20.81
N PRO A 154 4.95 -5.32 21.60
CA PRO A 154 4.74 -6.66 21.04
C PRO A 154 3.47 -6.67 20.19
N HIS A 155 3.60 -7.00 18.91
CA HIS A 155 2.44 -7.20 18.05
C HIS A 155 1.74 -8.50 18.42
N ASP A 156 0.41 -8.47 18.41
CA ASP A 156 -0.39 -9.68 18.48
C ASP A 156 -0.12 -10.52 17.21
N PRO A 157 0.45 -11.74 17.32
CA PRO A 157 0.78 -12.54 16.16
C PRO A 157 -0.44 -13.00 15.36
N ASP A 158 -1.63 -12.96 15.97
CA ASP A 158 -2.88 -13.34 15.30
C ASP A 158 -3.51 -12.15 14.55
N VAL A 159 -3.00 -10.93 14.72
CA VAL A 159 -3.49 -9.74 14.01
C VAL A 159 -2.75 -9.58 12.69
N ILE A 160 -3.49 -9.69 11.60
CA ILE A 160 -2.99 -9.58 10.23
C ILE A 160 -3.46 -8.24 9.63
N PRO A 161 -2.54 -7.27 9.41
CA PRO A 161 -2.89 -5.96 8.90
C PRO A 161 -3.08 -5.98 7.37
N CYS A 162 -4.33 -5.88 6.95
CA CYS A 162 -4.78 -5.59 5.60
C CYS A 162 -5.13 -4.10 5.46
N ALA A 163 -5.41 -3.66 4.25
CA ALA A 163 -5.90 -2.31 4.02
C ALA A 163 -6.68 -2.25 2.70
N SER A 164 -7.74 -1.44 2.66
CA SER A 164 -8.27 -0.92 1.40
C SER A 164 -7.48 0.34 0.99
N GLU A 165 -7.91 1.00 -0.08
CA GLU A 165 -7.37 2.33 -0.41
C GLU A 165 -7.63 3.35 0.71
N ARG A 166 -8.70 3.15 1.48
CA ARG A 166 -9.23 4.14 2.43
C ARG A 166 -8.92 3.82 3.88
N GLU A 167 -9.04 2.56 4.27
CA GLU A 167 -9.07 2.16 5.68
C GLU A 167 -8.13 0.99 5.96
N ALA A 168 -7.55 1.00 7.16
CA ALA A 168 -6.83 -0.15 7.69
C ALA A 168 -7.84 -1.23 8.15
N ARG A 169 -7.54 -2.49 7.86
CA ARG A 169 -8.37 -3.64 8.25
C ARG A 169 -7.51 -4.70 8.92
N PHE A 170 -8.03 -5.30 9.98
CA PHE A 170 -7.30 -6.27 10.78
C PHE A 170 -8.10 -7.56 10.79
N ILE A 171 -7.51 -8.61 10.25
CA ILE A 171 -8.10 -9.95 10.22
C ILE A 171 -7.29 -10.89 11.09
N THR A 172 -7.85 -12.06 11.38
CA THR A 172 -7.17 -13.18 12.01
C THR A 172 -7.02 -14.33 11.01
N PRO A 173 -6.14 -15.32 11.24
CA PRO A 173 -6.00 -16.47 10.35
C PRO A 173 -7.31 -17.27 10.14
N ASP A 174 -8.24 -17.21 11.09
CA ASP A 174 -9.55 -17.86 11.06
C ASP A 174 -10.68 -16.93 10.59
N VAL A 175 -10.36 -15.80 9.95
CA VAL A 175 -11.35 -14.86 9.43
C VAL A 175 -12.39 -15.55 8.55
N ASP A 176 -13.66 -15.19 8.74
CA ASP A 176 -14.74 -15.65 7.87
C ASP A 176 -14.67 -14.88 6.55
N VAL A 177 -14.48 -15.61 5.46
CA VAL A 177 -14.38 -15.06 4.11
C VAL A 177 -15.74 -15.20 3.44
N GLY A 178 -16.31 -14.09 2.98
CA GLY A 178 -17.62 -14.04 2.37
C GLY A 178 -17.73 -14.83 1.06
N GLU A 179 -18.93 -14.79 0.46
CA GLU A 179 -19.16 -15.41 -0.84
C GLU A 179 -18.18 -14.86 -1.90
N THR A 180 -17.77 -15.72 -2.82
CA THR A 180 -16.85 -15.32 -3.90
C THR A 180 -17.63 -14.51 -4.94
N LEU A 181 -17.26 -13.25 -5.10
CA LEU A 181 -17.80 -12.37 -6.12
C LEU A 181 -17.04 -12.52 -7.43
N GLU A 182 -17.78 -12.62 -8.54
CA GLU A 182 -17.26 -12.58 -9.90
C GLU A 182 -17.22 -11.14 -10.42
N CYS A 183 -16.27 -10.81 -11.28
CA CYS A 183 -16.13 -9.48 -11.86
C CYS A 183 -17.12 -9.25 -13.02
N THR A 184 -18.40 -9.20 -12.68
CA THR A 184 -19.49 -8.88 -13.63
C THR A 184 -19.69 -7.35 -13.73
N PRO A 185 -20.47 -6.85 -14.71
CA PRO A 185 -20.86 -5.44 -14.76
C PRO A 185 -21.58 -4.91 -13.51
N ASP A 186 -22.13 -5.81 -12.68
CA ASP A 186 -22.82 -5.48 -11.43
C ASP A 186 -21.90 -5.57 -10.20
N LEU A 187 -20.58 -5.75 -10.38
CA LEU A 187 -19.60 -5.94 -9.31
C LEU A 187 -19.68 -4.85 -8.24
N LEU A 188 -19.92 -3.59 -8.61
CA LEU A 188 -20.10 -2.51 -7.64
C LEU A 188 -21.28 -2.77 -6.69
N GLU A 189 -22.42 -3.20 -7.22
CA GLU A 189 -23.60 -3.51 -6.41
C GLU A 189 -23.35 -4.74 -5.54
N ASP A 190 -22.65 -5.74 -6.07
CA ASP A 190 -22.29 -6.95 -5.34
C ASP A 190 -21.33 -6.67 -4.17
N ILE A 191 -20.33 -5.79 -4.35
CA ILE A 191 -19.43 -5.34 -3.27
C ILE A 191 -20.25 -4.67 -2.17
N LEU A 192 -21.10 -3.70 -2.51
CA LEU A 192 -21.90 -2.97 -1.53
C LEU A 192 -22.86 -3.90 -0.79
N ARG A 193 -23.51 -4.84 -1.50
CA ARG A 193 -24.39 -5.83 -0.88
C ARG A 193 -23.62 -6.74 0.09
N ALA A 194 -22.43 -7.19 -0.30
CA ALA A 194 -21.61 -8.06 0.55
C ALA A 194 -21.17 -7.34 1.83
N GLU A 195 -20.72 -6.10 1.75
CA GLU A 195 -20.24 -5.36 2.93
C GLU A 195 -21.39 -4.82 3.82
N GLU A 196 -22.51 -4.36 3.24
CA GLU A 196 -23.58 -3.72 4.00
C GLU A 196 -24.70 -4.67 4.43
N GLU A 197 -25.10 -5.62 3.57
CA GLU A 197 -26.25 -6.49 3.82
C GLU A 197 -25.85 -7.88 4.35
N GLN A 198 -24.65 -8.34 4.01
CA GLN A 198 -24.15 -9.68 4.33
C GLN A 198 -22.72 -9.66 4.90
N PRO A 199 -22.44 -8.85 5.94
CA PRO A 199 -21.09 -8.59 6.40
C PRO A 199 -20.38 -9.88 6.84
N ALA A 200 -19.25 -10.16 6.20
CA ALA A 200 -18.29 -11.18 6.60
C ALA A 200 -17.05 -10.53 7.23
N GLY A 201 -16.06 -11.34 7.63
CA GLY A 201 -14.76 -10.80 8.09
C GLY A 201 -13.88 -10.28 6.95
N ALA A 202 -14.11 -10.76 5.72
CA ALA A 202 -13.41 -10.34 4.51
C ALA A 202 -14.27 -10.52 3.25
N LEU A 203 -14.05 -9.66 2.27
CA LEU A 203 -14.62 -9.76 0.93
C LEU A 203 -13.76 -10.67 0.05
N LYS A 204 -14.35 -11.51 -0.79
CA LYS A 204 -13.62 -12.35 -1.75
C LYS A 204 -14.02 -12.04 -3.18
N ILE A 205 -13.02 -11.76 -4.01
CA ILE A 205 -13.21 -11.51 -5.45
C ILE A 205 -12.33 -12.47 -6.25
N THR A 206 -12.91 -13.11 -7.26
CA THR A 206 -12.18 -13.97 -8.21
C THR A 206 -11.87 -13.24 -9.51
N ILE A 207 -10.66 -13.48 -10.04
CA ILE A 207 -10.19 -12.98 -11.33
C ILE A 207 -9.87 -14.18 -12.21
N GLN A 208 -10.67 -14.40 -13.25
CA GLN A 208 -10.62 -15.57 -14.13
C GLN A 208 -10.12 -15.22 -15.54
N GLU A 209 -10.35 -13.98 -15.99
CA GLU A 209 -9.89 -13.50 -17.28
C GLU A 209 -9.38 -12.05 -17.25
N GLN A 210 -8.91 -11.56 -18.40
CA GLN A 210 -8.36 -10.20 -18.51
C GLN A 210 -9.45 -9.14 -18.31
N ASP A 211 -10.66 -9.37 -18.81
CA ASP A 211 -11.78 -8.43 -18.68
C ASP A 211 -12.17 -8.25 -17.19
N ASP A 212 -12.01 -9.29 -16.36
CA ASP A 212 -12.23 -9.20 -14.91
C ASP A 212 -11.28 -8.21 -14.24
N VAL A 213 -10.03 -8.13 -14.70
CA VAL A 213 -9.04 -7.18 -14.17
C VAL A 213 -9.51 -5.75 -14.42
N ASP A 214 -10.06 -5.48 -15.60
CA ASP A 214 -10.53 -4.14 -15.97
C ASP A 214 -11.75 -3.75 -15.13
N VAL A 215 -12.74 -4.66 -15.01
CA VAL A 215 -13.92 -4.46 -14.16
C VAL A 215 -13.52 -4.28 -12.69
N PHE A 216 -12.60 -5.10 -12.18
CA PHE A 216 -12.07 -4.97 -10.83
C PHE A 216 -11.37 -3.63 -10.63
N ALA A 217 -10.50 -3.21 -11.56
CA ALA A 217 -9.79 -1.94 -11.47
C ALA A 217 -10.75 -0.74 -11.41
N GLU A 218 -11.86 -0.79 -12.16
CA GLU A 218 -12.89 0.24 -12.16
C GLU A 218 -13.63 0.33 -10.83
N HIS A 219 -13.83 -0.78 -10.11
CA HIS A 219 -14.71 -0.84 -8.93
C HIS A 219 -13.99 -1.04 -7.59
N GLN A 220 -12.69 -1.37 -7.57
CA GLN A 220 -11.96 -1.68 -6.32
C GLN A 220 -11.99 -0.56 -5.28
N TYR A 221 -12.20 0.69 -5.71
CA TYR A 221 -12.34 1.85 -4.81
C TYR A 221 -13.50 1.73 -3.83
N ALA A 222 -14.51 0.90 -4.14
CA ALA A 222 -15.69 0.69 -3.31
C ALA A 222 -15.43 -0.25 -2.13
N ILE A 223 -14.36 -1.05 -2.19
CA ILE A 223 -14.03 -2.05 -1.18
C ILE A 223 -13.58 -1.33 0.09
N GLN A 224 -14.29 -1.56 1.19
CA GLN A 224 -13.91 -1.04 2.49
C GLN A 224 -13.28 -2.13 3.37
N ASP A 225 -13.68 -3.38 3.22
CA ASP A 225 -13.23 -4.50 4.05
C ASP A 225 -11.88 -5.09 3.60
N ALA A 226 -11.38 -6.05 4.37
CA ALA A 226 -10.21 -6.81 3.98
C ALA A 226 -10.52 -7.64 2.72
N LEU A 227 -9.63 -7.57 1.73
CA LEU A 227 -9.85 -8.22 0.43
C LEU A 227 -9.05 -9.51 0.30
N CYS A 228 -9.76 -10.62 0.10
CA CYS A 228 -9.25 -11.87 -0.44
C CYS A 228 -9.28 -11.80 -1.97
N LEU A 229 -8.12 -11.85 -2.62
CA LEU A 229 -8.03 -11.98 -4.08
C LEU A 229 -7.75 -13.43 -4.45
N HIS A 230 -8.57 -13.97 -5.35
CA HIS A 230 -8.42 -15.33 -5.87
C HIS A 230 -8.21 -15.33 -7.38
N SER A 231 -7.28 -16.15 -7.85
CA SER A 231 -7.12 -16.53 -9.26
C SER A 231 -6.26 -17.79 -9.33
N ASP A 232 -6.56 -18.68 -10.27
CA ASP A 232 -5.71 -19.82 -10.61
C ASP A 232 -4.61 -19.47 -11.62
N VAL A 233 -4.59 -18.23 -12.12
CA VAL A 233 -3.62 -17.74 -13.10
C VAL A 233 -2.74 -16.68 -12.46
N SER A 234 -1.43 -16.95 -12.39
CA SER A 234 -0.48 -16.08 -11.68
C SER A 234 -0.43 -14.65 -12.23
N GLU A 235 -0.56 -14.52 -13.55
CA GLU A 235 -0.55 -13.26 -14.28
C GLU A 235 -1.78 -12.42 -13.96
N LEU A 236 -2.96 -13.06 -13.83
CA LEU A 236 -4.20 -12.36 -13.49
C LEU A 236 -4.19 -11.89 -12.04
N LEU A 237 -3.71 -12.72 -11.10
CA LEU A 237 -3.54 -12.29 -9.71
C LEU A 237 -2.58 -11.11 -9.60
N GLU A 238 -1.48 -11.14 -10.35
CA GLU A 238 -0.52 -10.03 -10.38
C GLU A 238 -1.16 -8.74 -10.93
N LEU A 239 -1.92 -8.83 -12.01
CA LEU A 239 -2.62 -7.67 -12.59
C LEU A 239 -3.65 -7.10 -11.61
N ALA A 240 -4.42 -7.95 -10.93
CA ALA A 240 -5.37 -7.52 -9.90
C ALA A 240 -4.65 -6.85 -8.72
N LEU A 241 -3.52 -7.39 -8.26
CA LEU A 241 -2.72 -6.76 -7.21
C LEU A 241 -2.16 -5.39 -7.64
N ARG A 242 -1.83 -5.21 -8.92
CA ARG A 242 -1.43 -3.90 -9.45
C ARG A 242 -2.60 -2.92 -9.44
N ALA A 243 -3.79 -3.37 -9.80
CA ALA A 243 -5.01 -2.56 -9.80
C ALA A 243 -5.50 -2.18 -8.39
N TYR A 244 -5.39 -3.08 -7.40
CA TYR A 244 -5.89 -2.86 -6.05
C TYR A 244 -5.04 -1.88 -5.25
N GLN A 245 -5.57 -0.75 -4.78
CA GLN A 245 -4.77 0.28 -4.09
C GLN A 245 -4.58 0.04 -2.59
N GLY A 246 -4.97 -1.13 -2.10
CA GLY A 246 -4.78 -1.59 -0.73
C GLY A 246 -3.71 -2.68 -0.58
N ARG A 247 -3.88 -3.48 0.48
CA ARG A 247 -3.08 -4.66 0.81
C ARG A 247 -4.02 -5.87 1.00
N ALA A 248 -4.08 -6.69 -0.04
CA ALA A 248 -4.93 -7.87 -0.09
C ALA A 248 -4.24 -9.09 0.54
N PHE A 249 -5.05 -10.12 0.81
CA PHE A 249 -4.57 -11.44 1.19
C PHE A 249 -5.03 -12.53 0.21
N TYR A 250 -4.38 -13.68 0.31
CA TYR A 250 -4.65 -14.91 -0.43
C TYR A 250 -4.89 -16.02 0.59
N ASP A 251 -6.04 -16.67 0.52
CA ASP A 251 -6.52 -17.64 1.50
C ASP A 251 -6.08 -19.09 1.24
N GLY A 252 -5.26 -19.31 0.21
CA GLY A 252 -4.76 -20.63 -0.11
C GLY A 252 -5.69 -21.50 -0.96
N THR A 253 -6.85 -21.00 -1.40
CA THR A 253 -7.83 -21.85 -2.11
C THR A 253 -7.57 -22.02 -3.61
N GLY A 254 -6.63 -21.30 -4.21
CA GLY A 254 -6.25 -21.45 -5.62
C GLY A 254 -4.98 -22.26 -5.86
N ASP A 255 -4.72 -22.61 -7.11
CA ASP A 255 -3.64 -23.52 -7.53
C ASP A 255 -2.33 -22.79 -7.92
N LEU A 256 -1.88 -21.82 -7.10
CA LEU A 256 -0.64 -21.07 -7.36
C LEU A 256 0.58 -21.61 -6.61
N ASP A 257 1.71 -21.68 -7.32
CA ASP A 257 2.99 -22.10 -6.75
C ASP A 257 3.48 -21.18 -5.63
N SER A 258 4.07 -21.77 -4.58
CA SER A 258 4.62 -21.03 -3.43
C SER A 258 5.70 -20.00 -3.83
N SER A 259 6.47 -20.26 -4.89
CA SER A 259 7.45 -19.30 -5.43
C SER A 259 6.80 -18.09 -6.08
N VAL A 260 5.65 -18.27 -6.72
CA VAL A 260 4.84 -17.17 -7.28
C VAL A 260 4.29 -16.33 -6.15
N LEU A 261 3.62 -16.96 -5.18
CA LEU A 261 3.07 -16.28 -4.00
C LEU A 261 4.15 -15.51 -3.21
N SER A 262 5.33 -16.10 -3.03
CA SER A 262 6.47 -15.44 -2.40
C SER A 262 6.98 -14.22 -3.18
N ARG A 263 6.87 -14.22 -4.52
CA ARG A 263 7.22 -13.07 -5.36
C ARG A 263 6.16 -11.98 -5.25
N LEU A 264 4.88 -12.34 -5.30
CA LEU A 264 3.76 -11.41 -5.19
C LEU A 264 3.72 -10.74 -3.81
N SER A 265 3.94 -11.50 -2.74
CA SER A 265 4.06 -11.00 -1.38
C SER A 265 5.17 -9.95 -1.26
N ARG A 266 6.37 -10.25 -1.77
CA ARG A 266 7.49 -9.29 -1.74
C ARG A 266 7.24 -8.04 -2.58
N SER A 267 6.55 -8.16 -3.71
CA SER A 267 6.41 -7.08 -4.69
C SER A 267 5.25 -6.14 -4.38
N TYR A 268 4.11 -6.71 -3.97
CA TYR A 268 2.83 -6.02 -3.82
C TYR A 268 2.30 -6.03 -2.38
N GLY A 269 3.00 -6.68 -1.44
CA GLY A 269 2.55 -6.81 -0.06
C GLY A 269 1.43 -7.81 0.16
N LEU A 270 1.17 -8.69 -0.83
CA LEU A 270 0.20 -9.77 -0.71
C LEU A 270 0.48 -10.61 0.55
N ILE A 271 -0.55 -10.77 1.37
CA ILE A 271 -0.52 -11.64 2.54
C ILE A 271 -0.94 -13.04 2.09
N VAL A 272 -0.22 -14.07 2.51
CA VAL A 272 -0.55 -15.47 2.20
C VAL A 272 -0.86 -16.15 3.52
N LEU A 273 -2.09 -16.64 3.66
CA LEU A 273 -2.56 -17.37 4.84
C LEU A 273 -2.18 -18.85 4.80
#